data_AF-U3TXH0-F1
#
_entry.id   AF-U3TXH0-F1
#
_cell.length_a   1.000
_cell.length_b   1.000
_cell.length_c   1.000
_cell.angle_alpha   90.00
_cell.angle_beta   90.00
_cell.angle_gamma   90.00
#
_symmetry.space_group_name_H-M   'P 1'
#
loop_
_entity.id
_entity.type
_entity.pdbx_description
1 polymer ?
#
loop_
_entity_poly.entity_id
_entity_poly.type
_entity_poly.pdbx_seq_one_letter_code
_entity_poly.pdbx_strand_id
1 'polypeptide(L)' 'MNKKLSMIAALSLALSAQSMAAEKLTFMTNWYEQAEHGGFYQALAQNLYKDAGLDVTIKMGGP' A
#
# COMPACT_ATOMS: atom_id res chain seq x y z
N MET A 1 -30.69 -26.84 -10.69
CA MET A 1 -30.01 -25.55 -10.41
C MET A 1 -30.01 -24.73 -11.70
N ASN A 2 -30.57 -23.53 -11.68
CA ASN A 2 -30.94 -22.80 -12.91
C ASN A 2 -29.68 -22.14 -13.50
N LYS A 3 -29.33 -22.44 -14.77
CA LYS A 3 -28.11 -21.93 -15.42
C LYS A 3 -27.95 -20.40 -15.32
N LYS A 4 -29.06 -19.66 -15.36
CA LYS A 4 -29.09 -18.20 -15.17
C LYS A 4 -28.62 -17.76 -13.78
N LEU A 5 -29.01 -18.49 -12.74
CA LEU A 5 -28.62 -18.22 -11.35
C LEU A 5 -27.12 -18.47 -11.14
N SER A 6 -26.58 -19.53 -11.77
CA SER A 6 -25.14 -19.83 -11.75
C SER A 6 -24.31 -18.76 -12.47
N MET A 7 -24.86 -18.14 -13.52
CA MET A 7 -24.18 -17.11 -14.31
C MET A 7 -24.15 -15.75 -13.59
N ILE A 8 -25.21 -15.40 -12.86
CA ILE A 8 -25.26 -14.18 -12.03
C ILE A 8 -24.27 -14.28 -10.87
N ALA A 9 -24.17 -15.44 -10.22
CA ALA A 9 -23.22 -15.68 -9.13
C ALA A 9 -21.75 -15.57 -9.60
N ALA A 10 -21.42 -16.09 -10.79
CA ALA A 10 -20.08 -15.97 -11.35
C ALA A 10 -19.72 -14.52 -11.69
N LEU A 11 -20.66 -13.72 -12.18
CA LEU A 11 -20.44 -12.32 -12.52
C LEU A 11 -20.25 -11.43 -11.27
N SER A 12 -20.91 -11.77 -10.16
CA SER A 12 -20.76 -11.02 -8.90
C SER A 12 -19.41 -11.26 -8.24
N LEU A 13 -18.85 -12.48 -8.33
CA LEU A 13 -17.48 -12.75 -7.87
C LEU A 13 -16.41 -12.03 -8.72
N ALA A 14 -16.64 -11.88 -10.03
CA ALA A 14 -15.71 -11.18 -10.90
C ALA A 14 -15.69 -9.66 -10.63
N LEU A 15 -16.81 -9.08 -10.22
CA LEU A 15 -16.90 -7.66 -9.86
C LEU A 15 -16.32 -7.33 -8.47
N SER A 16 -16.17 -8.31 -7.59
CA SER A 16 -15.57 -8.11 -6.26
C SER A 16 -14.04 -8.13 -6.23
N ALA A 17 -13.39 -8.40 -7.36
CA ALA A 17 -11.93 -8.33 -7.46
C ALA A 17 -11.48 -6.86 -7.57
N GLN A 18 -11.56 -6.14 -6.45
CA GLN A 18 -10.93 -4.84 -6.32
C GLN A 18 -9.41 -5.03 -6.33
N SER A 19 -8.72 -4.44 -7.30
CA SER A 19 -7.26 -4.40 -7.30
C SER A 19 -6.80 -3.55 -6.11
N MET A 20 -6.19 -4.17 -5.10
CA MET A 20 -5.44 -3.45 -4.07
C MET A 20 -4.10 -3.04 -4.67
N ALA A 21 -4.12 -2.00 -5.51
CA ALA A 21 -2.88 -1.35 -5.93
C ALA A 21 -2.26 -0.66 -4.71
N ALA A 22 -0.94 -0.72 -4.58
CA ALA A 22 -0.26 -0.06 -3.48
C ALA A 22 -0.50 1.46 -3.56
N GLU A 23 -0.91 2.07 -2.45
CA GLU A 23 -1.14 3.50 -2.37
C GLU A 23 0.19 4.23 -2.30
N LYS A 24 0.39 5.19 -3.21
CA LYS A 24 1.61 5.98 -3.25
C LYS A 24 1.61 7.04 -2.17
N LEU A 25 2.65 7.02 -1.34
CA LEU A 25 2.83 7.97 -0.25
C LEU A 25 4.27 8.50 -0.25
N THR A 26 4.42 9.82 -0.19
CA THR A 26 5.73 10.44 0.07
C THR A 26 5.77 10.88 1.53
N PHE A 27 6.63 10.26 2.32
CA PHE A 27 6.89 10.65 3.69
C PHE A 27 8.07 11.63 3.72
N MET A 28 7.84 12.86 4.18
CA MET A 28 8.88 13.87 4.32
C MET A 28 9.22 14.06 5.78
N THR A 29 10.51 13.94 6.14
CA THR A 29 10.94 14.22 7.51
C THR A 29 10.81 15.72 7.80
N ASN A 30 10.62 16.08 9.07
CA ASN A 30 10.50 17.48 9.49
C ASN A 30 11.81 18.27 9.38
N TRP A 31 12.94 17.56 9.42
CA TRP A 31 14.29 18.12 9.36
C TRP A 31 15.24 17.13 8.65
N TYR A 32 16.55 17.40 8.68
CA TYR A 32 17.56 16.44 8.21
C TYR A 32 17.43 15.08 8.91
N GLU A 33 18.04 14.04 8.33
CA GLU A 33 18.03 12.69 8.90
C GLU A 33 18.70 12.68 10.29
N GLN A 34 17.95 12.21 11.29
CA GLN A 34 18.40 12.05 12.67
C GLN A 34 18.20 10.60 13.12
N ALA A 35 18.81 10.21 14.24
CA ALA A 35 18.76 8.83 14.73
C ALA A 35 17.32 8.34 14.97
N GLU A 36 16.43 9.24 15.39
CA GLU A 36 15.01 9.02 15.62
C GLU A 36 14.26 8.63 14.34
N HIS A 37 14.75 9.04 13.16
CA HIS A 37 14.12 8.71 11.88
C HIS A 37 14.45 7.29 11.41
N GLY A 38 15.43 6.62 12.03
CA GLY A 38 15.91 5.29 11.61
C GLY A 38 14.80 4.24 11.50
N GLY A 39 13.75 4.34 12.33
CA GLY A 39 12.59 3.46 12.28
C GLY A 39 11.83 3.51 10.94
N PHE A 40 11.73 4.68 10.31
CA PHE A 40 11.07 4.84 9.01
C PHE A 40 11.85 4.13 7.89
N TYR A 41 13.18 4.26 7.90
CA TYR A 41 14.05 3.61 6.92
C TYR A 41 14.12 2.10 7.16
N GLN A 42 14.10 1.65 8.41
CA GLN A 42 14.03 0.22 8.74
C GLN A 42 12.72 -0.39 8.22
N ALA A 43 11.58 0.28 8.40
CA ALA A 43 10.30 -0.18 7.89
C ALA A 43 10.29 -0.29 6.36
N LEU A 44 10.95 0.66 5.67
CA LEU A 44 11.15 0.60 4.23
C LEU A 44 12.04 -0.58 3.82
N ALA A 45 13.19 -0.77 4.50
CA ALA A 45 14.13 -1.86 4.24
C ALA A 45 13.52 -3.24 4.49
N GLN A 46 12.60 -3.35 5.46
CA GLN A 46 11.88 -4.58 5.79
C GLN A 46 10.60 -4.79 4.97
N ASN A 47 10.31 -3.92 4.00
CA ASN A 47 9.08 -3.95 3.17
C ASN A 47 7.76 -3.83 3.96
N LEU A 48 7.77 -3.36 5.21
CA LEU A 48 6.56 -3.24 6.04
C LEU A 48 5.51 -2.33 5.39
N TYR A 49 5.94 -1.29 4.66
CA TYR A 49 5.03 -0.45 3.89
C TYR A 49 4.37 -1.19 2.74
N LYS A 50 5.12 -2.01 1.99
CA LYS A 50 4.57 -2.78 0.88
C LYS A 50 3.60 -3.85 1.37
N ASP A 51 3.91 -4.48 2.49
CA ASP A 51 3.04 -5.46 3.14
C ASP A 51 1.74 -4.81 3.62
N ALA A 52 1.80 -3.53 4.01
CA ALA A 52 0.63 -2.70 4.31
C ALA A 52 -0.08 -2.12 3.06
N GLY A 53 0.36 -2.47 1.84
CA GLY A 53 -0.21 -1.94 0.60
C GLY A 53 0.16 -0.49 0.31
N LEU A 54 1.32 -0.03 0.77
CA LEU A 54 1.83 1.34 0.57
C LEU A 54 3.13 1.33 -0.24
N ASP A 55 3.18 2.15 -1.28
CA ASP A 55 4.38 2.48 -2.05
C ASP A 55 4.99 3.77 -1.49
N VAL A 56 5.86 3.61 -0.48
CA VAL A 56 6.41 4.72 0.30
C VAL A 56 7.75 5.18 -0.26
N THR A 57 7.86 6.48 -0.51
CA THR A 57 9.13 7.18 -0.74
C THR A 57 9.44 8.08 0.45
N ILE A 58 10.63 7.91 1.05
CA ILE A 58 11.09 8.80 2.12
C ILE A 58 11.92 9.93 1.51
N LYS A 59 11.61 11.18 1.86
CA LYS A 59 12.37 12.36 1.47
C LYS A 59 12.87 13.08 2.71
N MET A 60 14.15 13.48 2.68
CA MET A 60 14.69 14.36 3.72
C MET A 60 14.01 15.73 3.68
N GLY A 61 13.70 16.25 4.86
CA GLY A 61 13.36 17.64 5.07
C GLY A 61 14.61 18.50 5.30
N GLY A 62 14.39 19.69 5.85
CA GLY A 62 15.40 20.73 5.98
C GLY A 62 14.95 22.03 5.29
N PRO A 63 15.66 23.14 5.53
CA PRO A 63 15.34 24.45 4.95
C PRO A 63 15.57 24.50 3.43
#